data_AF-A0A7Y2L8K3-F1
#
_entry.id   AF-A0A7Y2L8K3-F1
#
_cell.length_a   1.000
_cell.length_b   1.000
_cell.length_c   1.000
_cell.angle_alpha   90.00
_cell.angle_beta   90.00
_cell.angle_gamma   90.00
#
_symmetry.space_group_name_H-M   'P 1'
#
loop_
_entity.id
_entity.type
_entity.pdbx_description
1 polymer ?
#
loop_
_entity_poly.entity_id
_entity_poly.type
_entity_poly.pdbx_seq_one_letter_code
_entity_poly.pdbx_strand_id
1 'polypeptide(L)' 'MEEVKKEFEKAIDALKYAMELSFKEYKKDPAKKDQIVALWQNTIGEFLQYFSKISEKYNAKELYKAITKVMIFGK' A
#
# COMPACT_ATOMS: atom_id res chain seq x y z
N MET A 1 -3.62 9.19 -19.35
CA MET A 1 -3.15 9.62 -18.01
C MET A 1 -4.29 9.94 -17.06
N GLU A 2 -5.38 10.55 -17.52
CA GLU A 2 -6.53 10.88 -16.64
C GLU A 2 -7.19 9.66 -15.99
N GLU A 3 -7.38 8.57 -16.76
CA GLU A 3 -7.92 7.31 -16.22
C GLU A 3 -7.00 6.70 -15.15
N VAL A 4 -5.68 6.71 -15.41
CA VAL A 4 -4.66 6.24 -14.45
C VAL A 4 -4.75 7.07 -13.16
N LYS A 5 -4.87 8.40 -13.28
CA LYS A 5 -4.99 9.30 -12.12
C LYS A 5 -6.20 8.97 -11.26
N LYS A 6 -7.37 8.71 -11.87
CA LYS A 6 -8.58 8.30 -11.14
C LYS A 6 -8.40 6.99 -10.37
N GLU A 7 -7.67 6.03 -10.92
CA GLU A 7 -7.37 4.79 -10.21
C GLU A 7 -6.44 5.01 -9.01
N PHE A 8 -5.46 5.92 -9.12
CA PHE A 8 -4.63 6.33 -7.98
C PHE A 8 -5.43 7.08 -6.90
N GLU A 9 -6.42 7.89 -7.28
CA GLU A 9 -7.34 8.55 -6.34
C GLU A 9 -8.18 7.54 -5.55
N LYS A 10 -8.72 6.52 -6.22
CA LYS A 10 -9.41 5.42 -5.53
C LYS A 10 -8.49 4.65 -4.58
N ALA A 11 -7.25 4.40 -4.99
CA ALA A 11 -6.28 3.70 -4.17
C ALA A 11 -5.94 4.48 -2.88
N ILE A 12 -5.74 5.80 -2.97
CA ILE A 12 -5.47 6.61 -1.79
C ILE A 12 -6.69 6.68 -0.85
N ASP A 13 -7.91 6.71 -1.39
CA ASP A 13 -9.12 6.74 -0.56
C ASP A 13 -9.35 5.40 0.16
N ALA A 14 -9.07 4.27 -0.49
CA ALA A 14 -9.09 2.97 0.17
C ALA A 14 -8.05 2.88 1.31
N LEU A 15 -6.85 3.40 1.09
CA LEU A 15 -5.80 3.43 2.13
C LEU A 15 -6.17 4.34 3.30
N LYS A 16 -6.73 5.53 3.04
CA LYS A 16 -7.23 6.43 4.09
C LYS A 16 -8.33 5.76 4.92
N TYR A 17 -9.27 5.08 4.27
CA TYR A 17 -10.35 4.38 4.95
C TYR A 17 -9.82 3.26 5.86
N ALA A 18 -8.90 2.42 5.36
CA ALA A 18 -8.25 1.38 6.17
C ALA A 18 -7.48 1.97 7.37
N MET A 19 -6.82 3.12 7.17
CA MET A 19 -6.14 3.86 8.24
C MET A 19 -7.13 4.32 9.31
N GLU A 20 -8.23 4.96 8.93
CA GLU A 20 -9.25 5.39 9.90
C GLU A 20 -9.80 4.22 10.71
N LEU A 21 -10.11 3.09 10.05
CA LEU A 21 -10.58 1.89 10.75
C LEU A 21 -9.54 1.37 11.73
N SER A 22 -8.28 1.31 11.32
CA SER A 22 -7.16 0.90 12.19
C SER A 22 -7.11 1.74 13.46
N PHE A 23 -7.18 3.07 13.33
CA PHE A 23 -7.13 3.98 14.48
C PHE A 23 -8.41 3.94 15.33
N LYS A 24 -9.58 3.76 14.70
CA LYS A 24 -10.85 3.57 15.43
C LYS A 24 -10.82 2.29 16.26
N GLU A 25 -10.29 1.18 15.73
CA GLU A 25 -10.14 -0.07 16.47
C GLU A 25 -9.09 0.04 17.58
N TYR A 26 -7.95 0.68 17.33
CA TYR A 26 -6.94 0.92 18.37
C TYR A 26 -7.48 1.79 19.51
N LYS A 27 -8.28 2.83 19.20
CA LYS A 27 -8.92 3.68 20.21
C LYS A 27 -9.90 2.89 21.10
N LYS A 28 -10.59 1.89 20.55
CA LYS A 28 -11.50 1.01 21.29
C LYS A 28 -10.72 0.04 22.19
N ASP A 29 -9.64 -0.53 21.66
CA ASP A 29 -8.82 -1.51 22.36
C ASP A 29 -7.34 -1.43 21.92
N PRO A 30 -6.47 -0.80 22.74
CA PRO A 30 -5.04 -0.69 22.44
C PRO A 30 -4.30 -2.04 22.38
N ALA A 31 -4.84 -3.11 22.97
CA ALA A 31 -4.23 -4.44 22.90
C ALA A 31 -4.27 -5.03 21.47
N LYS A 32 -5.13 -4.50 20.58
CA LYS A 32 -5.17 -4.87 19.16
C LYS A 32 -4.01 -4.33 18.33
N LYS A 33 -3.09 -3.55 18.90
CA LYS A 33 -1.96 -2.95 18.19
C LYS A 33 -1.26 -3.94 17.25
N ASP A 34 -0.86 -5.10 17.78
CA ASP A 34 -0.06 -6.06 17.00
C ASP A 34 -0.89 -6.72 15.89
N GLN A 35 -2.19 -6.91 16.11
CA GLN A 35 -3.11 -7.41 15.07
C GLN A 35 -3.27 -6.39 13.94
N ILE A 36 -3.42 -5.10 14.28
CA ILE A 36 -3.50 -4.01 13.31
C ILE A 36 -2.20 -3.94 12.50
N VAL A 37 -1.04 -4.01 13.16
CA VAL A 37 0.27 -4.02 12.48
C VAL A 37 0.40 -5.23 11.56
N ALA A 38 -0.02 -6.42 11.99
CA ALA A 38 0.01 -7.62 11.16
C ALA A 38 -0.86 -7.48 9.89
N LEU A 39 -2.04 -6.86 9.98
CA LEU A 39 -2.88 -6.57 8.81
C LEU A 39 -2.15 -5.67 7.81
N TRP A 40 -1.53 -4.58 8.29
CA TRP A 40 -0.74 -3.69 7.43
C TRP A 40 0.46 -4.38 6.79
N GLN A 41 1.17 -5.22 7.55
CA GLN A 41 2.30 -6.00 7.04
C GLN A 41 1.86 -6.94 5.91
N ASN A 42 0.74 -7.65 6.09
CA ASN A 42 0.19 -8.54 5.06
C ASN A 42 -0.22 -7.75 3.81
N THR A 43 -0.97 -6.66 3.97
CA THR A 43 -1.42 -5.82 2.85
C THR A 43 -0.26 -5.25 2.04
N ILE A 44 0.77 -4.71 2.71
CA ILE A 44 1.97 -4.18 2.03
C ILE A 44 2.75 -5.32 1.37
N GLY A 45 2.87 -6.47 2.03
CA GLY A 45 3.54 -7.65 1.50
C GLY A 45 2.90 -8.16 0.21
N GLU A 46 1.58 -8.33 0.19
CA GLU A 46 0.83 -8.75 -1.00
C GLU A 46 1.00 -7.76 -2.16
N PHE A 47 0.92 -6.46 -1.87
CA PHE A 47 1.13 -5.41 -2.86
C PHE A 47 2.54 -5.47 -3.48
N LEU A 48 3.59 -5.57 -2.65
CA LEU A 48 4.98 -5.63 -3.14
C LEU A 48 5.25 -6.90 -3.96
N GLN A 49 4.68 -8.04 -3.54
CA GLN A 49 4.78 -9.28 -4.31
C GLN A 49 4.12 -9.15 -5.67
N TYR A 50 2.93 -8.56 -5.74
CA TYR A 50 2.24 -8.33 -7.01
C TYR A 50 3.00 -7.33 -7.89
N PHE A 51 3.55 -6.27 -7.29
CA PHE A 51 4.31 -5.27 -8.00
C PHE A 51 5.58 -5.84 -8.66
N SER A 52 6.31 -6.71 -7.94
CA SER A 52 7.46 -7.43 -8.50
C SER A 52 7.05 -8.27 -9.71
N LYS A 53 5.99 -9.08 -9.58
CA LYS A 53 5.47 -9.95 -10.67
C LYS A 53 5.06 -9.16 -11.91
N ILE A 54 4.38 -8.03 -11.73
CA ILE A 54 3.99 -7.14 -12.83
C ILE A 54 5.22 -6.54 -13.50
N SER A 55 6.22 -6.11 -12.73
CA SER A 55 7.45 -5.55 -13.30
C SER A 55 8.19 -6.53 -14.21
N GLU A 56 8.20 -7.81 -13.83
CA GLU A 56 8.79 -8.88 -14.64
C GLU A 56 7.97 -9.13 -15.91
N LYS A 57 6.64 -9.22 -15.77
CA LYS A 57 5.69 -9.44 -16.89
C LYS A 57 5.87 -8.41 -18.01
N TYR A 58 6.10 -7.14 -17.66
CA TYR A 58 6.25 -6.05 -18.63
C TYR A 58 7.72 -5.68 -18.90
N ASN A 59 8.69 -6.45 -18.40
CA ASN A 59 10.13 -6.15 -18.49
C ASN A 59 10.49 -4.72 -18.03
N ALA A 60 9.81 -4.21 -17.00
CA ALA A 60 9.85 -2.83 -16.53
C ALA A 60 10.57 -2.69 -15.17
N LYS A 61 11.73 -3.34 -15.01
CA LYS A 61 12.48 -3.35 -13.74
C LYS A 61 12.92 -1.97 -13.27
N GLU A 62 13.21 -1.04 -14.19
CA GLU A 62 13.58 0.33 -13.83
C GLU A 62 12.39 1.10 -13.24
N LEU A 63 11.17 0.88 -13.77
CA LEU A 63 9.96 1.45 -13.19
C LEU A 63 9.71 0.88 -11.77
N TYR A 64 9.95 -0.41 -11.57
CA TYR A 64 9.91 -1.03 -10.25
C TYR A 64 10.86 -0.38 -9.25
N LYS A 65 12.12 -0.14 -9.64
CA LYS A 65 13.11 0.53 -8.79
C LYS A 65 12.70 1.97 -8.46
N ALA A 66 12.24 2.71 -9.46
CA ALA A 66 11.84 4.11 -9.29
C ALA A 66 10.67 4.24 -8.30
N ILE A 67 9.61 3.44 -8.48
CA ILE A 67 8.43 3.48 -7.59
C ILE A 67 8.79 2.96 -6.19
N THR A 68 9.58 1.88 -6.08
CA THR A 68 10.03 1.37 -4.77
C THR A 68 10.81 2.42 -3.99
N LYS A 69 11.65 3.21 -4.66
CA LYS A 69 12.36 4.32 -4.03
C LYS A 69 11.39 5.38 -3.49
N VAL A 70 10.39 5.76 -4.28
CA VAL A 70 9.35 6.71 -3.84
C VAL A 70 8.58 6.17 -2.63
N MET A 71 8.25 4.87 -2.61
CA MET A 71 7.53 4.26 -1.47
C MET A 71 8.34 4.25 -0.17
N ILE A 72 9.65 4.00 -0.25
CA ILE A 72 10.51 3.92 0.94
C ILE A 72 10.88 5.31 1.46
N PHE A 73 11.13 6.27 0.55
CA PHE A 73 11.70 7.57 0.92
C PHE A 73 10.73 8.74 0.82
N GLY A 74 9.54 8.56 0.23
CA GLY A 74 8.56 9.62 -0.02
C GLY A 74 9.02 10.67 -1.03
N LYS A 75 10.14 10.45 -1.74
CA LYS A 75 10.75 11.35 -2.72
C LYS A 75 11.63 10.59 -3.72
#